data_AF-G8UKN8-F1
#
_entry.id   AF-G8UKN8-F1
#
_cell.length_a   1.000
_cell.length_b   1.000
_cell.length_c   1.000
_cell.angle_alpha   90.00
_cell.angle_beta   90.00
_cell.angle_gamma   90.00
#
_symmetry.space_group_name_H-M   'P 1'
#
loop_
_entity.id
_entity.type
_entity.pdbx_description
1 polymer ?
#
loop_
_entity_poly.entity_id
_entity_poly.type
_entity_poly.pdbx_seq_one_letter_code
_entity_poly.pdbx_strand_id
1 'polypeptide(L)'
;MHRKTVKKIYFASDIHLGNRYSSDPMAAEKRLVRWLDEIKHDAAAVYFLGDVFDYWYEYKYVVPRGHVRFLGKIAEMSDLGVEIHLFIGNHDIWMFDYLPQEVGAVIHRKPIDTELLGKRFFLAHGDEVGYQPFTYRVIQRIFRNRLCQILYAAIHPRWTFGFARRWSLSSRKSGLAAERLAAAQARNIQSLETFAKEYLPTHPDTRFFLFGHLHLMVDKPITDHARLMILGDWMQFYSYAVWDGQLLELKQY
;
A
#
# COMPACT_ATOMS: atom_id res chain seq x y z
N MET A 1 28.17 -1.45 -25.95
CA MET A 1 27.33 -0.27 -25.64
C MET A 1 26.11 -0.73 -24.86
N HIS A 2 26.13 -0.65 -23.53
CA HIS A 2 24.91 -0.83 -22.74
C HIS A 2 24.09 0.45 -22.92
N ARG A 3 22.96 0.37 -23.64
CA ARG A 3 21.97 1.44 -23.66
C ARG A 3 21.56 1.63 -22.20
N LYS A 4 21.81 2.80 -21.59
CA LYS A 4 21.26 3.13 -20.28
C LYS A 4 19.74 3.08 -20.43
N THR A 5 19.15 1.95 -20.04
CA THR A 5 17.70 1.83 -19.91
C THR A 5 17.30 2.85 -18.86
N VAL A 6 16.38 3.75 -19.22
CA VAL A 6 15.78 4.67 -18.24
C VAL A 6 15.06 3.79 -17.24
N LYS A 7 15.54 3.78 -15.99
CA LYS A 7 14.89 3.02 -14.93
C LYS A 7 13.54 3.66 -14.60
N LYS A 8 12.53 2.84 -14.39
CA LYS A 8 11.14 3.22 -14.09
C LYS A 8 10.86 3.11 -12.60
N ILE A 9 9.80 3.76 -12.14
CA ILE A 9 9.30 3.64 -10.78
C ILE A 9 7.92 3.00 -10.83
N TYR A 10 7.72 1.97 -10.01
CA TYR A 10 6.49 1.20 -9.98
C TYR A 10 5.73 1.43 -8.66
N PHE A 11 4.41 1.41 -8.72
CA PHE A 11 3.54 1.59 -7.57
C PHE A 11 2.47 0.49 -7.54
N ALA A 12 2.25 -0.11 -6.38
CA ALA A 12 1.19 -1.07 -6.13
C ALA A 12 0.58 -0.82 -4.74
N SER A 13 -0.61 -1.32 -4.45
CA SER A 13 -1.21 -1.24 -3.12
C SER A 13 -2.18 -2.38 -2.89
N ASP A 14 -2.66 -2.51 -1.66
CA ASP A 14 -3.81 -3.38 -1.32
C ASP A 14 -3.59 -4.81 -1.83
N ILE A 15 -2.43 -5.36 -1.48
CA ILE A 15 -2.04 -6.71 -1.88
C ILE A 15 -2.74 -7.75 -1.02
N HIS A 16 -2.88 -7.44 0.28
CA HIS A 16 -3.55 -8.31 1.25
C HIS A 16 -3.00 -9.74 1.23
N LEU A 17 -1.67 -9.88 1.22
CA LEU A 17 -1.02 -11.18 1.32
C LEU A 17 -1.51 -11.89 2.60
N GLY A 18 -1.97 -13.13 2.43
CA GLY A 18 -2.56 -13.92 3.53
C GLY A 18 -4.07 -13.80 3.67
N ASN A 19 -4.70 -13.02 2.79
CA ASN A 19 -6.15 -12.97 2.66
C ASN A 19 -6.75 -14.35 2.39
N ARG A 20 -7.78 -14.71 3.15
CA ARG A 20 -8.52 -15.99 3.07
C ARG A 20 -9.77 -15.93 2.17
N TYR A 21 -10.11 -14.77 1.60
CA TYR A 21 -11.14 -14.65 0.56
C TYR A 21 -10.66 -15.19 -0.78
N SER A 22 -9.34 -15.21 -1.03
CA SER A 22 -8.80 -15.89 -2.19
C SER A 22 -8.98 -17.40 -2.05
N SER A 23 -9.58 -18.01 -3.07
CA SER A 23 -9.67 -19.46 -3.20
C SER A 23 -8.29 -20.13 -3.30
N ASP A 24 -7.28 -19.39 -3.77
CA ASP A 24 -5.89 -19.83 -3.83
C ASP A 24 -4.92 -18.69 -3.44
N PRO A 25 -4.63 -18.53 -2.14
CA PRO A 25 -3.69 -17.52 -1.65
C PRO A 25 -2.26 -17.70 -2.19
N MET A 26 -1.87 -18.94 -2.54
CA MET A 26 -0.54 -19.22 -3.06
C MET A 26 -0.41 -18.78 -4.52
N ALA A 27 -1.46 -18.97 -5.33
CA ALA A 27 -1.49 -18.44 -6.69
C ALA A 27 -1.44 -16.91 -6.69
N ALA A 28 -2.13 -16.24 -5.77
CA ALA A 28 -2.06 -14.78 -5.63
C ALA A 28 -0.63 -14.30 -5.32
N GLU A 29 0.05 -14.92 -4.34
CA GLU A 29 1.45 -14.60 -4.02
C GLU A 29 2.38 -14.86 -5.23
N LYS A 30 2.20 -15.99 -5.93
CA LYS A 30 3.01 -16.31 -7.12
C LYS A 30 2.78 -15.34 -8.27
N ARG A 31 1.57 -14.83 -8.45
CA ARG A 31 1.25 -13.83 -9.47
C ARG A 31 2.00 -12.53 -9.21
N LEU A 32 1.92 -12.03 -7.97
CA LEU A 32 2.67 -10.85 -7.54
C LEU A 32 4.17 -11.03 -7.74
N VAL A 33 4.72 -12.17 -7.32
CA VAL A 33 6.15 -12.46 -7.48
C VAL A 33 6.56 -12.53 -8.95
N ARG A 34 5.68 -13.04 -9.84
CA ARG A 34 5.94 -13.06 -11.28
C ARG A 34 6.01 -11.64 -11.86
N TRP A 35 5.09 -10.77 -11.50
CA TRP A 35 5.13 -9.36 -11.90
C TRP A 35 6.40 -8.66 -11.38
N LEU A 36 6.73 -8.86 -10.11
CA LEU A 36 7.97 -8.32 -9.53
C LEU A 36 9.22 -8.83 -10.27
N ASP A 37 9.21 -10.10 -10.68
CA ASP A 37 10.30 -10.69 -11.46
C ASP A 37 10.43 -10.08 -12.86
N GLU A 38 9.32 -9.70 -13.49
CA GLU A 38 9.30 -9.04 -14.80
C GLU A 38 9.88 -7.62 -14.75
N ILE A 39 9.63 -6.87 -13.66
CA ILE A 39 10.05 -5.46 -13.54
C ILE A 39 11.44 -5.28 -12.90
N LYS A 40 12.02 -6.32 -12.28
CA LYS A 40 13.22 -6.16 -11.43
C LYS A 40 14.44 -5.54 -12.12
N HIS A 41 14.57 -5.71 -13.44
CA HIS A 41 15.72 -5.22 -14.19
C HIS A 41 15.56 -3.79 -14.72
N ASP A 42 14.32 -3.26 -14.78
CA ASP A 42 14.07 -1.88 -15.20
C ASP A 42 13.51 -0.99 -14.08
N ALA A 43 13.21 -1.53 -12.90
CA ALA A 43 12.83 -0.77 -11.72
C ALA A 43 14.03 -0.04 -11.09
N ALA A 44 13.85 1.26 -10.83
CA ALA A 44 14.65 2.03 -9.86
C ALA A 44 14.10 1.87 -8.45
N ALA A 45 12.77 1.92 -8.32
CA ALA A 45 12.08 1.81 -7.05
C ALA A 45 10.70 1.16 -7.23
N VAL A 46 10.22 0.50 -6.18
CA VAL A 46 8.85 -0.01 -6.06
C VAL A 46 8.24 0.54 -4.77
N TYR A 47 7.13 1.26 -4.92
CA TYR A 47 6.34 1.81 -3.82
C TYR A 47 5.09 0.98 -3.60
N PHE A 48 4.98 0.34 -2.45
CA PHE A 48 3.77 -0.32 -2.00
C PHE A 48 2.98 0.61 -1.09
N LEU A 49 1.88 1.20 -1.59
CA LEU A 49 1.08 2.21 -0.92
C LEU A 49 0.09 1.59 0.10
N GLY A 50 0.60 0.77 1.02
CA GLY A 50 -0.15 0.21 2.15
C GLY A 50 -0.87 -1.09 1.85
N ASP A 51 -1.27 -1.78 2.93
CA ASP A 51 -2.03 -3.03 2.92
C ASP A 51 -1.36 -4.12 2.06
N VAL A 52 -0.04 -4.27 2.20
CA VAL A 52 0.72 -5.36 1.58
C VAL A 52 0.33 -6.69 2.19
N PHE A 53 0.16 -6.71 3.52
CA PHE A 53 -0.25 -7.90 4.26
C PHE A 53 -1.66 -7.72 4.83
N ASP A 54 -2.43 -8.80 4.86
CA ASP A 54 -3.75 -8.82 5.49
C ASP A 54 -3.67 -8.60 7.01
N TYR A 55 -2.51 -8.92 7.59
CA TYR A 55 -2.13 -8.65 8.96
C TYR A 55 -0.61 -8.78 9.10
N TRP A 56 0.03 -7.78 9.71
CA TRP A 56 1.45 -7.83 10.04
C TRP A 56 1.72 -7.26 11.44
N TYR A 57 2.49 -8.01 12.24
CA TYR A 57 3.01 -7.55 13.53
C TYR A 57 4.40 -8.14 13.75
N GLU A 58 5.40 -7.29 13.90
CA GLU A 58 6.77 -7.70 14.19
C GLU A 58 6.97 -7.83 15.71
N TYR A 59 7.01 -9.07 16.20
CA TYR A 59 7.43 -9.34 17.58
C TYR A 59 8.95 -9.32 17.66
N LYS A 60 9.48 -9.16 18.88
CA LYS A 60 10.91 -9.12 19.15
C LYS A 60 11.73 -10.25 18.49
N TYR A 61 11.18 -11.45 18.38
CA TYR A 61 11.88 -12.61 17.83
C TYR A 61 11.09 -13.38 16.77
N VAL A 62 9.86 -12.97 16.47
CA VAL A 62 9.01 -13.71 15.52
C VAL A 62 8.19 -12.76 14.67
N VAL A 63 8.02 -13.14 13.42
CA VAL A 63 7.15 -12.47 12.46
C VAL A 63 6.03 -13.42 12.02
N PRO A 64 4.94 -12.89 11.43
CA PRO A 64 3.90 -13.70 10.82
C PRO A 64 4.46 -14.75 9.86
N ARG A 65 4.03 -16.01 10.01
CA ARG A 65 4.41 -17.07 9.06
C ARG A 65 3.74 -16.86 7.70
N GLY A 66 4.48 -17.04 6.62
CA GLY A 66 3.97 -16.98 5.24
C GLY A 66 4.74 -15.98 4.39
N HIS A 67 4.26 -15.75 3.17
CA HIS A 67 4.74 -14.69 2.27
C HIS A 67 6.22 -14.80 1.88
N VAL A 68 6.82 -15.97 2.07
CA VAL A 68 8.26 -16.19 1.90
C VAL A 68 8.71 -15.92 0.47
N ARG A 69 7.87 -16.16 -0.54
CA ARG A 69 8.24 -15.89 -1.93
C ARG A 69 8.23 -14.40 -2.21
N PHE A 70 7.23 -13.69 -1.70
CA PHE A 70 7.20 -12.23 -1.79
C PHE A 70 8.38 -11.61 -1.05
N LEU A 71 8.61 -11.97 0.21
CA LEU A 71 9.72 -11.47 1.02
C LEU A 71 11.07 -11.76 0.36
N GLY A 72 11.28 -12.98 -0.14
CA GLY A 72 12.49 -13.33 -0.87
C GLY A 72 12.66 -12.55 -2.18
N LYS A 73 11.57 -12.27 -2.89
CA LYS A 73 11.60 -11.49 -4.13
C LYS A 73 11.95 -10.02 -3.89
N ILE A 74 11.35 -9.38 -2.88
CA ILE A 74 11.68 -7.98 -2.58
C ILE A 74 13.10 -7.84 -2.01
N ALA A 75 13.59 -8.84 -1.26
CA ALA A 75 14.98 -8.89 -0.82
C ALA A 75 15.95 -9.02 -2.01
N GLU A 76 15.69 -9.94 -2.95
CA GLU A 76 16.46 -10.07 -4.20
C GLU A 76 16.49 -8.73 -4.97
N MET A 77 15.34 -8.06 -5.10
CA MET A 77 15.27 -6.76 -5.77
C MET A 77 16.06 -5.67 -5.03
N SER A 78 16.01 -5.65 -3.71
CA SER A 78 16.82 -4.75 -2.88
C SER A 78 18.32 -4.98 -3.08
N ASP A 79 18.75 -6.24 -3.10
CA ASP A 79 20.16 -6.64 -3.37
C ASP A 79 20.62 -6.24 -4.79
N LEU A 80 19.69 -6.18 -5.76
CA LEU A 80 19.94 -5.66 -7.11
C LEU A 80 19.97 -4.12 -7.18
N GLY A 81 19.76 -3.43 -6.06
CA GLY A 81 19.74 -1.98 -5.95
C GLY A 81 18.42 -1.34 -6.38
N VAL A 82 17.30 -2.07 -6.31
CA VAL A 82 15.96 -1.50 -6.44
C VAL A 82 15.50 -1.01 -5.07
N GLU A 83 15.10 0.25 -4.96
CA GLU A 83 14.58 0.79 -3.70
C GLU A 83 13.18 0.22 -3.43
N ILE A 84 12.98 -0.40 -2.26
CA ILE A 84 11.69 -0.96 -1.86
C ILE A 84 11.08 -0.05 -0.79
N HIS A 85 9.94 0.56 -1.09
CA HIS A 85 9.22 1.44 -0.19
C HIS A 85 7.91 0.78 0.24
N LEU A 86 7.68 0.65 1.54
CA LEU A 86 6.44 0.11 2.10
C LEU A 86 5.75 1.20 2.92
N PHE A 87 4.56 1.63 2.52
CA PHE A 87 3.69 2.41 3.38
C PHE A 87 2.97 1.47 4.33
N ILE A 88 2.77 1.91 5.57
CA ILE A 88 1.81 1.24 6.43
C ILE A 88 0.40 1.50 5.90
N GLY A 89 -0.42 0.46 5.83
CA GLY A 89 -1.86 0.58 5.63
C GLY A 89 -2.62 0.38 6.93
N ASN A 90 -3.92 0.10 6.84
CA ASN A 90 -4.75 -0.18 8.01
C ASN A 90 -4.69 -1.64 8.49
N HIS A 91 -4.16 -2.56 7.69
CA HIS A 91 -3.97 -3.96 8.04
C HIS A 91 -2.58 -4.29 8.60
N ASP A 92 -1.56 -3.53 8.21
CA ASP A 92 -0.15 -3.82 8.45
C ASP A 92 0.61 -2.66 9.12
N ILE A 93 -0.10 -1.93 9.99
CA ILE A 93 0.38 -0.82 10.83
C ILE A 93 1.62 -1.10 11.70
N TRP A 94 1.94 -2.37 11.99
CA TRP A 94 2.98 -2.77 12.94
C TRP A 94 4.22 -3.36 12.24
N MET A 95 4.66 -2.68 11.19
CA MET A 95 6.00 -2.80 10.62
C MET A 95 6.98 -1.94 11.43
N PHE A 96 8.04 -2.54 11.97
CA PHE A 96 9.02 -1.90 12.82
C PHE A 96 10.40 -1.91 12.16
N ASP A 97 11.23 -2.88 12.51
CA ASP A 97 12.64 -2.95 12.17
C ASP A 97 13.03 -4.23 11.41
N TYR A 98 12.19 -5.27 11.40
CA TYR A 98 12.48 -6.51 10.68
C TYR A 98 12.55 -6.29 9.17
N LEU A 99 11.53 -5.69 8.55
CA LEU A 99 11.53 -5.47 7.09
C LEU A 99 12.67 -4.52 6.64
N PRO A 100 12.96 -3.40 7.34
CA PRO A 100 14.17 -2.62 7.06
C PRO A 100 15.48 -3.41 7.12
N GLN A 101 15.66 -4.25 8.16
CA GLN A 101 16.93 -4.93 8.40
C GLN A 101 17.13 -6.15 7.48
N GLU A 102 16.08 -6.94 7.25
CA GLU A 102 16.18 -8.23 6.56
C GLU A 102 15.93 -8.14 5.05
N VAL A 103 15.12 -7.16 4.59
CA VAL A 103 14.80 -7.01 3.16
C VAL A 103 15.20 -5.65 2.57
N GLY A 104 15.82 -4.78 3.37
CA GLY A 104 16.28 -3.47 2.89
C GLY A 104 15.15 -2.48 2.57
N ALA A 105 13.94 -2.69 3.11
CA ALA A 105 12.77 -1.86 2.80
C ALA A 105 12.74 -0.56 3.61
N VAL A 106 12.36 0.54 2.95
CA VAL A 106 12.08 1.83 3.58
C VAL A 106 10.62 1.88 4.01
N ILE A 107 10.37 1.98 5.32
CA ILE A 107 9.01 2.01 5.88
C ILE A 107 8.50 3.44 6.04
N HIS A 108 7.40 3.77 5.37
CA HIS A 108 6.69 5.04 5.44
C HIS A 108 5.48 4.93 6.36
N ARG A 109 5.51 5.68 7.47
CA ARG A 109 4.44 5.67 8.49
C ARG A 109 3.45 6.84 8.38
N LYS A 110 3.67 7.68 7.37
CA LYS A 110 2.95 8.92 7.06
C LYS A 110 2.96 9.12 5.54
N PRO A 111 2.10 9.99 5.00
CA PRO A 111 2.19 10.42 3.62
C PRO A 111 3.53 11.11 3.37
N ILE A 112 4.03 11.03 2.15
CA ILE A 112 5.25 11.72 1.74
C ILE A 112 4.98 12.58 0.51
N ASP A 113 5.65 13.73 0.48
CA ASP A 113 5.83 14.56 -0.70
C ASP A 113 7.27 14.32 -1.19
N THR A 114 7.42 13.72 -2.36
CA THR A 114 8.73 13.31 -2.88
C THR A 114 8.86 13.62 -4.36
N GLU A 115 10.10 13.87 -4.79
CA GLU A 115 10.41 14.08 -6.20
C GLU A 115 10.87 12.76 -6.83
N LEU A 116 10.20 12.34 -7.90
CA LEU A 116 10.49 11.11 -8.63
C LEU A 116 10.75 11.45 -10.10
N LEU A 117 12.00 11.29 -10.54
CA LEU A 117 12.46 11.63 -11.90
C LEU A 117 12.05 13.05 -12.32
N GLY A 118 12.22 14.04 -11.45
CA GLY A 118 11.98 15.46 -11.74
C GLY A 118 10.52 15.93 -11.66
N LYS A 119 9.60 15.08 -11.16
CA LYS A 119 8.20 15.46 -10.88
C LYS A 119 7.86 15.19 -9.42
N ARG A 120 7.05 16.06 -8.82
CA ARG A 120 6.59 15.94 -7.43
C ARG A 120 5.37 15.03 -7.33
N PHE A 121 5.46 14.07 -6.42
CA PHE A 121 4.43 13.09 -6.09
C PHE A 121 4.02 13.24 -4.62
N PHE A 122 2.73 13.28 -4.38
CA PHE A 122 2.15 13.03 -3.06
C PHE A 122 1.73 11.56 -3.00
N LEU A 123 2.36 10.80 -2.10
CA LEU A 123 2.11 9.36 -1.93
C LEU A 123 1.54 9.10 -0.54
N ALA A 124 0.43 8.35 -0.49
CA ALA A 124 -0.15 7.87 0.77
C ALA A 124 -0.90 6.56 0.57
N HIS A 125 -1.19 5.84 1.65
CA HIS A 125 -2.14 4.72 1.57
C HIS A 125 -3.57 5.23 1.23
N GLY A 126 -4.00 6.33 1.85
CA GLY A 126 -5.25 7.03 1.53
C GLY A 126 -6.25 7.07 2.69
N ASP A 127 -6.18 6.10 3.60
CA ASP A 127 -6.97 6.11 4.83
C ASP A 127 -6.64 7.35 5.69
N GLU A 128 -5.38 7.78 5.74
CA GLU A 128 -4.89 8.89 6.58
C GLU A 128 -5.38 10.29 6.16
N VAL A 129 -5.70 10.50 4.89
CA VAL A 129 -6.04 11.82 4.31
C VAL A 129 -7.50 11.93 3.87
N GLY A 130 -8.20 10.81 3.74
CA GLY A 130 -9.60 10.75 3.33
C GLY A 130 -10.59 10.82 4.50
N TYR A 131 -11.85 10.53 4.18
CA TYR A 131 -12.92 10.44 5.17
C TYR A 131 -12.66 9.29 6.15
N GLN A 132 -12.60 9.62 7.43
CA GLN A 132 -12.42 8.64 8.50
C GLN A 132 -13.59 8.67 9.49
N PRO A 133 -14.30 7.55 9.69
CA PRO A 133 -15.26 7.41 10.78
C PRO A 133 -14.59 7.68 12.14
N PHE A 134 -15.33 8.28 13.08
CA PHE A 134 -14.79 8.57 14.41
C PHE A 134 -14.24 7.31 15.12
N THR A 135 -14.98 6.20 15.04
CA THR A 135 -14.57 4.91 15.62
C THR A 135 -13.24 4.40 15.04
N TYR A 136 -13.06 4.56 13.73
CA TYR A 136 -11.81 4.21 13.05
C TYR A 136 -10.62 5.02 13.59
N ARG A 137 -10.80 6.34 13.76
CA ARG A 137 -9.77 7.23 14.32
C ARG A 137 -9.36 6.85 15.75
N VAL A 138 -10.32 6.43 16.56
CA VAL A 138 -10.06 5.96 17.93
C VAL A 138 -9.25 4.66 17.91
N ILE A 139 -9.64 3.69 17.07
CA ILE A 139 -8.92 2.42 16.92
C ILE A 139 -7.49 2.67 16.45
N GLN A 140 -7.29 3.51 15.43
CA GLN A 140 -5.97 3.90 14.94
C GLN A 140 -5.10 4.51 16.05
N ARG A 141 -5.67 5.38 16.90
CA ARG A 141 -4.94 5.97 18.04
C ARG A 141 -4.55 4.92 19.09
N ILE A 142 -5.39 3.92 19.35
CA ILE A 142 -5.07 2.79 20.24
C ILE A 142 -3.93 1.96 19.64
N PHE A 143 -4.03 1.62 18.36
CA PHE A 143 -3.05 0.78 17.68
C PHE A 143 -1.67 1.44 17.53
N ARG A 144 -1.62 2.77 17.42
CA ARG A 144 -0.37 3.55 17.38
C ARG A 144 0.19 3.87 18.77
N ASN A 145 -0.56 3.60 19.84
CA ASN A 145 -0.09 3.84 21.20
C ASN A 145 0.96 2.79 21.61
N ARG A 146 2.15 3.25 22.03
CA ARG A 146 3.28 2.39 22.40
C ARG A 146 2.97 1.45 23.57
N LEU A 147 2.22 1.91 24.57
CA LEU A 147 1.81 1.05 25.70
C LEU A 147 0.88 -0.06 25.21
N CYS A 148 -0.11 0.26 24.37
CA CYS A 148 -0.99 -0.74 23.77
C CYS A 148 -0.21 -1.74 22.92
N GLN A 149 0.79 -1.30 22.16
CA GLN A 149 1.67 -2.18 21.37
C GLN A 149 2.48 -3.13 22.28
N ILE A 150 3.05 -2.63 23.38
CA ILE A 150 3.78 -3.45 24.36
C ILE A 150 2.87 -4.49 25.01
N LEU A 151 1.67 -4.07 25.44
CA LEU A 151 0.69 -4.97 26.03
C LEU A 151 0.23 -6.03 25.03
N TYR A 152 0.04 -5.66 23.76
CA TYR A 152 -0.30 -6.60 22.70
C TYR A 152 0.85 -7.58 22.40
N ALA A 153 2.11 -7.10 22.40
CA ALA A 153 3.30 -7.94 22.22
C ALA A 153 3.48 -8.98 23.33
N ALA A 154 3.00 -8.70 24.54
CA ALA A 154 3.05 -9.63 25.66
C ALA A 154 2.07 -10.81 25.51
N ILE A 155 1.06 -10.68 24.66
CA ILE A 155 0.14 -11.77 24.34
C ILE A 155 0.84 -12.72 23.37
N HIS A 156 0.84 -14.01 23.70
CA HIS A 156 1.49 -15.03 22.87
C HIS A 156 0.99 -14.95 21.40
N PRO A 157 1.89 -14.90 20.40
CA PRO A 157 1.55 -14.68 18.98
C PRO A 157 0.44 -15.59 18.45
N ARG A 158 0.39 -16.85 18.90
CA ARG A 158 -0.68 -17.79 18.55
C ARG A 158 -2.11 -17.25 18.79
N TRP A 159 -2.32 -16.32 19.73
CA TRP A 159 -3.65 -15.78 20.10
C TRP A 159 -3.95 -14.48 19.37
N THR A 160 -2.98 -13.57 19.35
CA THR A 160 -3.06 -12.30 18.60
C THR A 160 -3.32 -12.54 17.12
N PHE A 161 -2.65 -13.52 16.52
CA PHE A 161 -2.85 -13.90 15.13
C PHE A 161 -4.27 -14.43 14.87
N GLY A 162 -4.77 -15.28 15.77
CA GLY A 162 -6.12 -15.82 15.67
C GLY A 162 -7.21 -14.76 15.87
N PHE A 163 -6.94 -13.75 16.70
CA PHE A 163 -7.81 -12.58 16.87
C PHE A 163 -7.80 -11.69 15.63
N ALA A 164 -6.62 -11.27 15.17
CA ALA A 164 -6.48 -10.39 14.02
C ALA A 164 -7.08 -10.99 12.73
N ARG A 165 -6.87 -12.30 12.51
CA ARG A 165 -7.52 -13.03 11.41
C ARG A 165 -9.04 -12.94 11.46
N ARG A 166 -9.64 -13.10 12.65
CA ARG A 166 -11.11 -12.99 12.80
C ARG A 166 -11.60 -11.56 12.61
N TRP A 167 -10.82 -10.58 13.07
CA TRP A 167 -11.13 -9.16 12.89
C TRP A 167 -11.14 -8.76 11.41
N SER A 168 -10.09 -9.10 10.67
CA SER A 168 -9.95 -8.87 9.22
C SER A 168 -11.07 -9.53 8.40
N LEU A 169 -11.57 -10.70 8.83
CA LEU A 169 -12.73 -11.36 8.22
C LEU A 169 -14.06 -10.64 8.50
N SER A 170 -14.19 -10.03 9.69
CA SER A 170 -15.43 -9.35 10.07
C SER A 170 -15.58 -7.99 9.41
N SER A 171 -14.47 -7.26 9.19
CA SER A 171 -14.50 -5.95 8.52
C SER A 171 -15.02 -6.06 7.08
N ARG A 172 -14.59 -7.10 6.35
CA ARG A 172 -14.98 -7.34 4.95
C ARG A 172 -16.35 -7.99 4.77
N LYS A 173 -16.90 -8.66 5.78
CA LYS A 173 -18.26 -9.26 5.73
C LYS A 173 -19.41 -8.26 5.95
N SER A 174 -19.11 -6.96 6.10
CA SER A 174 -20.15 -5.95 6.20
C SER A 174 -20.84 -5.76 4.84
N GLY A 175 -21.82 -6.62 4.57
CA GLY A 175 -22.64 -6.65 3.36
C GLY A 175 -23.53 -5.40 3.27
N LEU A 176 -22.96 -4.30 2.76
CA LEU A 176 -23.73 -3.16 2.31
C LEU A 176 -24.47 -3.53 1.03
N ALA A 177 -25.74 -3.12 0.91
CA ALA A 177 -26.45 -3.15 -0.36
C ALA A 177 -25.62 -2.41 -1.43
N ALA A 178 -25.62 -2.91 -2.67
CA ALA A 178 -24.75 -2.41 -3.75
C ALA A 178 -24.81 -0.88 -3.93
N GLU A 179 -26.00 -0.28 -3.82
CA GLU A 179 -26.18 1.18 -3.89
C GLU A 179 -25.48 1.93 -2.75
N ARG A 180 -25.55 1.40 -1.51
CA ARG A 180 -24.87 2.00 -0.36
C ARG A 180 -23.36 1.89 -0.48
N LEU A 181 -22.87 0.79 -1.07
CA LEU A 181 -21.45 0.61 -1.35
C LEU A 181 -20.97 1.64 -2.39
N ALA A 182 -21.70 1.80 -3.50
CA ALA A 182 -21.38 2.78 -4.54
C ALA A 182 -21.38 4.21 -3.99
N ALA A 183 -22.38 4.57 -3.18
CA ALA A 183 -22.44 5.89 -2.54
C ALA A 183 -21.29 6.13 -1.54
N ALA A 184 -20.85 5.10 -0.81
CA ALA A 184 -19.71 5.18 0.08
C ALA A 184 -18.39 5.34 -0.69
N GLN A 185 -18.20 4.59 -1.77
CA GLN A 185 -17.05 4.70 -2.67
C GLN A 185 -16.96 6.10 -3.30
N ALA A 186 -18.06 6.61 -3.85
CA ALA A 186 -18.10 7.95 -4.44
C ALA A 186 -17.70 9.03 -3.43
N ARG A 187 -18.20 8.93 -2.19
CA ARG A 187 -17.83 9.85 -1.10
C ARG A 187 -16.35 9.78 -0.75
N ASN A 188 -15.78 8.58 -0.67
CA ASN A 188 -14.38 8.40 -0.34
C ASN A 188 -13.46 8.96 -1.44
N ILE A 189 -13.80 8.73 -2.71
CA ILE A 189 -13.08 9.34 -3.85
C ILE A 189 -13.17 10.87 -3.77
N GLN A 190 -14.38 11.41 -3.56
CA GLN A 190 -14.58 12.85 -3.43
C GLN A 190 -13.76 13.43 -2.28
N SER A 191 -13.64 12.72 -1.15
CA SER A 191 -12.81 13.17 -0.03
C SER A 191 -11.33 13.30 -0.40
N LEU A 192 -10.79 12.35 -1.17
CA LEU A 192 -9.41 12.41 -1.66
C LEU A 192 -9.22 13.52 -2.72
N GLU A 193 -10.21 13.71 -3.60
CA GLU A 193 -10.21 14.82 -4.55
C GLU A 193 -10.22 16.19 -3.85
N THR A 194 -11.05 16.34 -2.82
CA THR A 194 -11.11 17.56 -2.00
C THR A 194 -9.77 17.80 -1.30
N PHE A 195 -9.19 16.76 -0.68
CA PHE A 195 -7.86 16.87 -0.08
C PHE A 195 -6.81 17.34 -1.09
N ALA A 196 -6.76 16.75 -2.28
CA ALA A 196 -5.81 17.16 -3.32
C ALA A 196 -6.00 18.62 -3.75
N LYS A 197 -7.26 19.08 -3.89
CA LYS A 197 -7.58 20.47 -4.22
C LYS A 197 -7.17 21.45 -3.11
N GLU A 198 -7.28 21.05 -1.85
CA GLU A 198 -6.86 21.86 -0.70
C GLU A 198 -5.34 21.84 -0.48
N TYR A 199 -4.66 20.76 -0.88
CA TYR A 199 -3.21 20.62 -0.78
C TYR A 199 -2.45 21.47 -1.81
N LEU A 200 -2.94 21.50 -3.06
CA LEU A 200 -2.28 22.16 -4.19
C LEU A 200 -1.90 23.64 -3.98
N PRO A 201 -2.73 24.51 -3.38
CA PRO A 201 -2.37 25.91 -3.14
C PRO A 201 -1.09 26.09 -2.31
N THR A 202 -0.80 25.15 -1.41
CA THR A 202 0.41 25.18 -0.56
C THR A 202 1.59 24.43 -1.19
N HIS A 203 1.33 23.57 -2.18
CA HIS A 203 2.32 22.73 -2.85
C HIS A 203 2.10 22.75 -4.38
N PRO A 204 2.27 23.92 -5.04
CA PRO A 204 1.89 24.12 -6.44
C PRO A 204 2.69 23.26 -7.43
N ASP A 205 3.81 22.68 -6.98
CA ASP A 205 4.66 21.82 -7.78
C ASP A 205 4.19 20.37 -7.87
N THR A 206 3.25 19.95 -7.02
CA THR A 206 2.71 18.59 -6.99
C THR A 206 1.98 18.27 -8.30
N ARG A 207 2.41 17.19 -8.98
CA ARG A 207 1.82 16.77 -10.27
C ARG A 207 0.98 15.52 -10.15
N PHE A 208 1.29 14.66 -9.19
CA PHE A 208 0.60 13.39 -9.05
C PHE A 208 0.27 13.13 -7.57
N PHE A 209 -0.98 12.79 -7.31
CA PHE A 209 -1.45 12.26 -6.03
C PHE A 209 -1.75 10.77 -6.23
N LEU A 210 -1.01 9.89 -5.57
CA LEU A 210 -1.22 8.44 -5.66
C LEU A 210 -1.69 7.89 -4.32
N PHE A 211 -2.79 7.14 -4.37
CA PHE A 211 -3.43 6.52 -3.23
C PHE A 211 -3.73 5.05 -3.49
N GLY A 212 -3.83 4.24 -2.43
CA GLY A 212 -4.45 2.91 -2.43
C GLY A 212 -5.78 2.95 -1.66
N HIS A 213 -5.98 1.97 -0.77
CA HIS A 213 -7.01 1.86 0.26
C HIS A 213 -8.45 1.67 -0.23
N LEU A 214 -8.86 2.35 -1.32
CA LEU A 214 -10.25 2.30 -1.79
C LEU A 214 -10.56 1.05 -2.62
N HIS A 215 -9.56 0.28 -3.02
CA HIS A 215 -9.72 -0.90 -3.91
C HIS A 215 -10.39 -0.53 -5.25
N LEU A 216 -10.07 0.65 -5.79
CA LEU A 216 -10.66 1.17 -7.02
C LEU A 216 -9.56 1.65 -7.95
N MET A 217 -9.72 1.39 -9.24
CA MET A 217 -8.86 1.97 -10.27
C MET A 217 -9.45 3.29 -10.74
N VAL A 218 -8.85 4.40 -10.30
CA VAL A 218 -9.29 5.76 -10.66
C VAL A 218 -8.10 6.54 -11.18
N ASP A 219 -8.29 7.26 -12.29
CA ASP A 219 -7.33 8.21 -12.83
C ASP A 219 -8.09 9.44 -13.29
N LYS A 220 -7.86 10.57 -12.61
CA LYS A 220 -8.63 11.79 -12.80
C LYS A 220 -7.74 13.03 -12.78
N PRO A 221 -7.99 14.01 -13.65
CA PRO A 221 -7.39 15.33 -13.50
C PRO A 221 -7.99 16.04 -12.27
N ILE A 222 -7.12 16.66 -11.47
CA ILE A 222 -7.52 17.59 -10.41
C ILE A 222 -7.47 19.03 -10.94
N THR A 223 -6.43 19.34 -11.72
CA THR A 223 -6.25 20.55 -12.51
C THR A 223 -5.61 20.19 -13.85
N ASP A 224 -5.34 21.16 -14.71
CA ASP A 224 -4.65 20.94 -15.99
C ASP A 224 -3.21 20.40 -15.83
N HIS A 225 -2.65 20.46 -14.62
CA HIS A 225 -1.26 20.09 -14.35
C HIS A 225 -1.09 19.10 -13.19
N ALA A 226 -2.19 18.68 -12.56
CA ALA A 226 -2.17 17.74 -11.45
C ALA A 226 -3.20 16.63 -11.65
N ARG A 227 -2.81 15.38 -11.40
CA ARG A 227 -3.65 14.19 -11.52
C ARG A 227 -3.73 13.47 -10.18
N LEU A 228 -4.90 12.90 -9.91
CA LEU A 228 -5.14 11.98 -8.81
C LEU A 228 -5.33 10.58 -9.38
N MET A 229 -4.59 9.64 -8.82
CA MET A 229 -4.62 8.24 -9.19
C MET A 229 -4.87 7.40 -7.94
N ILE A 230 -5.87 6.53 -8.01
CA ILE A 230 -6.16 5.54 -6.98
C ILE A 230 -5.86 4.18 -7.59
N LEU A 231 -4.97 3.45 -6.93
CA LEU A 231 -4.59 2.10 -7.31
C LEU A 231 -5.70 1.13 -6.90
N GLY A 232 -6.01 0.20 -7.79
CA GLY A 232 -6.81 -0.97 -7.47
C GLY A 232 -5.97 -2.04 -6.78
N ASP A 233 -6.65 -3.02 -6.19
CA ASP A 233 -5.98 -4.09 -5.44
C ASP A 233 -5.37 -5.21 -6.30
N TRP A 234 -4.60 -6.08 -5.63
CA TRP A 234 -4.02 -7.29 -6.22
C TRP A 234 -4.86 -8.55 -6.01
N MET A 235 -6.17 -8.39 -5.80
CA MET A 235 -7.12 -9.50 -5.61
C MET A 235 -8.08 -9.63 -6.78
N GLN A 236 -8.59 -8.50 -7.27
CA GLN A 236 -9.54 -8.38 -8.37
C GLN A 236 -8.89 -7.72 -9.59
N PHE A 237 -8.18 -6.60 -9.38
CA PHE A 237 -7.69 -5.78 -10.50
C PHE A 237 -6.27 -6.13 -10.94
N TYR A 238 -5.44 -6.61 -10.02
CA TYR A 238 -3.99 -6.81 -10.22
C TYR A 238 -3.32 -5.55 -10.75
N SER A 239 -3.68 -4.40 -10.17
CA SER A 239 -3.32 -3.10 -10.73
C SER A 239 -1.98 -2.60 -10.20
N TYR A 240 -1.29 -1.83 -11.05
CA TYR A 240 -0.08 -1.12 -10.67
C TYR A 240 0.04 0.15 -11.51
N ALA A 241 0.71 1.18 -10.98
CA ALA A 241 1.11 2.34 -11.77
C ALA A 241 2.60 2.26 -12.12
N VAL A 242 2.97 2.84 -13.25
CA VAL A 242 4.36 2.94 -13.71
C VAL A 242 4.68 4.36 -14.17
N TRP A 243 5.80 4.88 -13.68
CA TRP A 243 6.36 6.17 -14.04
C TRP A 243 7.71 5.99 -14.72
N ASP A 244 7.82 6.39 -15.98
CA ASP A 244 9.06 6.27 -16.78
C ASP A 244 9.88 7.58 -16.83
N GLY A 245 9.44 8.62 -16.12
CA GLY A 245 10.03 9.96 -16.15
C GLY A 245 9.31 10.94 -17.08
N GLN A 246 8.38 10.46 -17.91
CA GLN A 246 7.59 11.28 -18.82
C GLN A 246 6.09 11.04 -18.67
N LEU A 247 5.68 9.77 -18.61
CA LEU A 247 4.29 9.35 -18.52
C LEU A 247 4.03 8.49 -17.29
N LEU A 248 2.96 8.83 -16.58
CA LEU A 248 2.39 8.00 -15.51
C LEU A 248 1.19 7.25 -16.06
N GLU A 249 1.27 5.92 -16.03
CA GLU A 249 0.23 5.01 -16.52
C GLU A 249 -0.28 4.10 -15.41
N LEU A 250 -1.60 3.93 -15.33
CA LEU A 250 -2.25 2.91 -14.49
C LEU A 250 -2.53 1.67 -15.35
N LYS A 251 -2.00 0.51 -14.95
CA LYS A 251 -2.04 -0.76 -15.70
C LYS A 251 -2.62 -1.89 -14.84
N GLN A 252 -2.95 -2.99 -15.51
CA GLN A 252 -3.35 -4.26 -14.91
C GLN A 252 -2.41 -5.38 -15.37
N TYR A 253 -2.24 -6.39 -14.52
CA TYR A 253 -1.39 -7.56 -14.76
C TYR A 253 -2.20 -8.84 -14.99
#